data_AF-A0A1V6MTE2-F1
#
_entry.id   AF-A0A1V6MTE2-F1
#
_cell.length_a   1.000
_cell.length_b   1.000
_cell.length_c   1.000
_cell.angle_alpha   90.00
_cell.angle_beta   90.00
_cell.angle_gamma   90.00
#
_symmetry.space_group_name_H-M   'P 1'
#
loop_
_entity.id
_entity.type
_entity.pdbx_description
1 polymer ?
#
loop_
_entity_poly.entity_id
_entity_poly.type
_entity_poly.pdbx_seq_one_letter_code
_entity_poly.pdbx_strand_id
1 'polypeptide(L)'
;MEFTPHERCVGLVRRQVHRTLTRWGCGEDDVDTAVLVCSELATNAVRYAYVPHQNFEVRVGVTGKECLVEVSDVSDTPPRAVEPGLDAEHGRGLLLVAALAEGVGHRERTPVGKTVWARLLLNGSLS
;
A
#
# COMPACT_ATOMS: atom_id res chain seq x y z
N MET A 1 10.29 5.22 -1.42
CA MET A 1 11.15 4.03 -1.16
C MET A 1 10.96 3.10 -2.34
N GLU A 2 12.02 2.53 -2.92
CA GLU A 2 11.90 1.70 -4.13
C GLU A 2 12.26 0.24 -3.84
N PHE A 3 11.56 -0.68 -4.51
CA PHE A 3 11.70 -2.11 -4.31
C PHE A 3 11.57 -2.85 -5.64
N THR A 4 12.33 -3.93 -5.79
CA THR A 4 12.16 -4.86 -6.91
C THR A 4 10.84 -5.64 -6.75
N PRO A 5 10.09 -5.93 -7.84
CA PRO A 5 8.79 -6.60 -7.79
C PRO A 5 8.95 -8.11 -7.53
N HIS A 6 9.45 -8.46 -6.34
CA HIS A 6 9.56 -9.83 -5.86
C HIS A 6 8.80 -9.96 -4.54
N GLU A 7 8.06 -11.05 -4.35
CA GLU A 7 7.30 -11.31 -3.11
C GLU A 7 8.11 -11.15 -1.81
N ARG A 8 9.42 -11.48 -1.84
CA ARG A 8 10.32 -11.30 -0.69
C ARG A 8 10.48 -9.83 -0.28
N CYS A 9 10.28 -8.90 -1.21
CA CYS A 9 10.35 -7.46 -0.95
C CYS A 9 9.14 -6.95 -0.17
N VAL A 10 7.99 -7.64 -0.15
CA VAL A 10 6.82 -7.22 0.65
C VAL A 10 7.16 -7.22 2.15
N GLY A 11 7.95 -8.19 2.63
CA GLY A 11 8.46 -8.17 4.00
C GLY A 11 9.39 -7.00 4.31
N LEU A 12 10.17 -6.53 3.32
CA LEU A 12 11.01 -5.34 3.45
C LEU A 12 10.17 -4.07 3.49
N VAL A 13 9.13 -3.98 2.65
CA VAL A 13 8.15 -2.88 2.66
C VAL A 13 7.54 -2.73 4.05
N ARG A 14 7.01 -3.82 4.62
CA ARG A 14 6.39 -3.80 5.96
C ARG A 14 7.35 -3.24 7.02
N ARG A 15 8.56 -3.79 7.09
CA ARG A 15 9.58 -3.33 8.06
C ARG A 15 9.93 -1.85 7.89
N GLN A 16 10.06 -1.41 6.65
CA GLN A 16 10.47 -0.04 6.35
C GLN A 16 9.36 0.97 6.66
N VAL A 17 8.11 0.65 6.33
CA VAL A 17 6.93 1.47 6.66
C VAL A 17 6.74 1.55 8.17
N HIS A 18 6.75 0.40 8.86
CA HIS A 18 6.66 0.37 10.31
C HIS A 18 7.71 1.28 10.94
N ARG A 19 8.99 1.09 10.60
CA ARG A 19 10.08 1.90 11.14
C ARG A 19 9.90 3.39 10.85
N THR A 20 9.38 3.74 9.68
CA THR A 20 9.18 5.13 9.28
C THR A 20 8.08 5.79 10.11
N LEU A 21 6.91 5.15 10.22
CA LEU A 21 5.77 5.70 10.97
C LEU A 21 6.02 5.73 12.48
N THR A 22 6.68 4.70 13.04
CA THR A 22 7.12 4.72 14.45
C THR A 22 8.08 5.89 14.72
N ARG A 23 9.02 6.18 13.80
CA ARG A 23 9.93 7.33 13.92
C ARG A 23 9.22 8.67 13.82
N TRP A 24 8.04 8.72 13.21
CA TRP A 24 7.21 9.92 13.13
C TRP A 24 6.26 10.07 14.31
N GLY A 25 6.31 9.19 15.31
CA GLY A 25 5.49 9.28 16.52
C GLY A 25 4.05 8.81 16.33
N CYS A 26 3.77 8.00 15.30
CA CYS A 26 2.45 7.38 15.14
C CYS A 26 2.25 6.28 16.20
N GLY A 27 1.01 6.14 16.70
CA GLY A 27 0.65 5.08 17.65
C GLY A 27 0.77 3.67 17.04
N GLU A 28 1.02 2.67 17.87
CA GLU A 28 1.29 1.29 17.42
C GLU A 28 0.15 0.70 16.56
N ASP A 29 -1.10 0.85 16.99
CA ASP A 29 -2.26 0.38 16.23
C ASP A 29 -2.40 1.06 14.85
N ASP A 30 -2.08 2.36 14.78
CA ASP A 30 -2.10 3.11 13.53
C ASP A 30 -0.97 2.66 12.60
N VAL A 31 0.22 2.38 13.17
CA VAL A 31 1.37 1.85 12.44
C VAL A 31 1.03 0.48 11.85
N ASP A 32 0.45 -0.42 12.64
CA ASP A 32 0.08 -1.76 12.20
C ASP A 32 -0.97 -1.74 11.09
N THR A 33 -1.98 -0.86 11.22
CA THR A 33 -3.00 -0.65 10.19
C THR A 33 -2.37 -0.17 8.89
N ALA A 34 -1.48 0.83 8.95
CA ALA A 34 -0.79 1.34 7.77
C ALA A 34 0.17 0.33 7.13
N VAL A 35 0.85 -0.48 7.94
CA VAL A 35 1.73 -1.57 7.47
C VAL A 35 0.92 -2.64 6.75
N LEU A 36 -0.24 -3.02 7.28
CA LEU A 36 -1.14 -3.99 6.67
C LEU A 36 -1.65 -3.49 5.31
N VAL A 37 -2.19 -2.27 5.26
CA VAL A 37 -2.64 -1.62 4.03
C VAL A 37 -1.52 -1.54 3.00
N CYS A 38 -0.33 -1.12 3.42
CA CYS A 38 0.82 -1.06 2.52
C CYS A 38 1.24 -2.44 2.01
N SER A 39 1.18 -3.48 2.85
CA SER A 39 1.49 -4.86 2.45
C SER A 39 0.53 -5.37 1.37
N GLU A 40 -0.76 -5.07 1.49
CA GLU A 40 -1.76 -5.45 0.48
C GLU A 40 -1.54 -4.73 -0.85
N LEU A 41 -1.29 -3.41 -0.82
CA LEU A 41 -1.02 -2.65 -2.04
C LEU A 41 0.29 -3.10 -2.72
N ALA A 42 1.35 -3.34 -1.94
CA ALA A 42 2.63 -3.85 -2.45
C ALA A 42 2.48 -5.28 -3.02
N THR A 43 1.67 -6.13 -2.39
CA THR A 43 1.37 -7.47 -2.92
C THR A 43 0.66 -7.40 -4.27
N ASN A 44 -0.27 -6.47 -4.43
CA ASN A 44 -0.90 -6.23 -5.73
C ASN A 44 0.09 -5.74 -6.79
N ALA A 45 0.97 -4.81 -6.45
CA ALA A 45 2.01 -4.34 -7.37
C ALA A 45 2.94 -5.49 -7.81
N VAL A 46 3.40 -6.32 -6.87
CA VAL A 46 4.26 -7.47 -7.19
C VAL A 46 3.55 -8.50 -8.08
N ARG A 47 2.26 -8.78 -7.81
CA ARG A 47 1.51 -9.81 -8.55
C ARG A 47 1.04 -9.37 -9.93
N TYR A 48 0.60 -8.12 -10.06
CA TYR A 48 -0.12 -7.65 -11.25
C TYR A 48 0.64 -6.63 -12.09
N ALA A 49 1.78 -6.13 -11.59
CA ALA A 49 2.61 -5.15 -12.29
C ALA A 49 4.07 -5.63 -12.46
N TYR A 50 4.30 -6.94 -12.42
CA TYR A 50 5.62 -7.51 -12.66
C TYR A 50 6.07 -7.22 -14.09
N VAL A 51 7.08 -6.36 -14.21
CA VAL A 51 7.86 -6.14 -15.42
C VAL A 51 9.33 -6.33 -15.04
N PRO A 52 10.10 -7.18 -15.75
CA PRO A 52 11.51 -7.38 -15.47
C PRO A 52 12.26 -6.04 -15.40
N HIS A 53 13.13 -5.90 -14.39
CA HIS A 53 13.98 -4.72 -14.18
C HIS A 53 13.26 -3.40 -13.87
N GLN A 54 11.96 -3.41 -13.60
CA GLN A 54 11.21 -2.23 -13.17
C GLN A 54 10.85 -2.32 -11.69
N ASN A 55 11.25 -1.32 -10.92
CA ASN A 55 10.92 -1.25 -9.49
C ASN A 55 9.50 -0.71 -9.28
N PHE A 56 8.91 -1.05 -8.13
CA PHE A 56 7.76 -0.34 -7.60
C PHE A 56 8.19 0.60 -6.47
N GLU A 57 7.46 1.69 -6.30
CA GLU A 57 7.71 2.71 -5.29
C GLU A 57 6.64 2.65 -4.20
N VAL A 58 7.07 2.72 -2.94
CA VAL A 58 6.19 2.95 -1.78
C VAL A 58 6.49 4.32 -1.19
N ARG A 59 5.45 5.13 -0.99
CA ARG A 59 5.50 6.39 -0.23
C ARG A 59 4.47 6.33 0.89
N VAL A 60 4.86 6.87 2.04
CA VAL A 60 3.94 7.15 3.15
C VAL A 60 4.11 8.62 3.53
N GLY A 61 3.02 9.27 3.88
CA GLY A 61 3.02 10.66 4.33
C GLY A 61 2.00 10.85 5.44
N VAL A 62 2.33 11.66 6.43
CA VAL A 62 1.42 11.99 7.54
C VAL A 62 1.23 13.51 7.58
N THR A 63 -0.03 13.93 7.58
CA THR A 63 -0.43 15.34 7.71
C THR A 63 -1.57 15.44 8.71
N GLY A 64 -1.33 16.03 9.88
CA GLY A 64 -2.31 16.06 10.95
C GLY A 64 -2.69 14.64 11.40
N LYS A 65 -3.95 14.27 11.23
CA LYS A 65 -4.49 12.94 11.55
C LYS A 65 -4.64 12.04 10.33
N GLU A 66 -4.11 12.42 9.17
CA GLU A 66 -4.24 11.62 7.96
C GLU A 66 -2.90 10.98 7.62
N CYS A 67 -2.92 9.67 7.35
CA CYS A 67 -1.81 8.94 6.75
C CYS A 67 -2.17 8.53 5.32
N LEU A 68 -1.37 8.99 4.35
CA LEU A 68 -1.49 8.59 2.96
C LEU A 68 -0.45 7.51 2.65
N VAL A 69 -0.91 6.34 2.23
CA VAL A 69 -0.10 5.24 1.73
C VAL A 69 -0.22 5.21 0.22
N GLU A 70 0.91 5.23 -0.49
CA GLU A 70 0.94 5.19 -1.95
C GLU A 70 1.88 4.09 -2.44
N VAL A 71 1.41 3.29 -3.40
CA VAL A 71 2.22 2.31 -4.11
C VAL A 71 2.14 2.62 -5.59
N SER A 72 3.29 2.87 -6.21
CA SER A 72 3.41 3.15 -7.63
C SER A 72 4.11 2.03 -8.34
N ASP A 73 3.57 1.59 -9.47
CA ASP A 73 4.14 0.55 -10.31
C ASP A 73 4.02 0.96 -11.79
N VAL A 74 4.67 0.20 -12.68
CA VAL A 74 4.72 0.49 -14.12
C VAL A 74 3.52 -0.06 -14.90
N SER A 75 2.52 -0.65 -14.24
CA SER A 75 1.32 -1.16 -14.90
C SER A 75 0.29 -0.06 -15.06
N ASP A 76 -0.25 0.05 -16.28
CA ASP A 76 -1.37 0.94 -16.58
C ASP A 76 -2.73 0.28 -16.26
N THR A 77 -2.73 -0.98 -15.80
CA THR A 77 -3.96 -1.71 -15.48
C THR A 77 -4.50 -1.23 -14.14
N PRO A 78 -5.72 -0.69 -14.02
CA PRO A 78 -6.28 -0.29 -12.74
C PRO A 78 -6.31 -1.45 -11.73
N PRO A 79 -6.10 -1.20 -10.42
CA PRO A 79 -6.36 -2.21 -9.40
C PRO A 79 -7.83 -2.64 -9.48
N ARG A 80 -8.08 -3.92 -9.78
CA ARG A 80 -9.43 -4.48 -9.74
C ARG A 80 -9.63 -5.17 -8.40
N ALA A 81 -10.59 -4.69 -7.61
CA ALA A 81 -11.15 -5.47 -6.52
C ALA A 81 -11.87 -6.65 -7.16
N VAL A 82 -11.29 -7.85 -7.05
CA VAL A 82 -11.95 -9.07 -7.51
C VAL A 82 -12.82 -9.55 -6.35
N GLU A 83 -14.12 -9.73 -6.57
CA GLU A 83 -14.96 -10.44 -5.60
C GLU A 83 -14.36 -11.84 -5.40
N PRO A 84 -13.91 -12.19 -4.18
CA PRO A 84 -13.36 -13.51 -3.95
C PRO A 84 -14.47 -14.54 -4.12
N GLY A 85 -14.25 -15.56 -4.94
CA GLY A 85 -15.04 -16.79 -4.85
C GLY A 85 -14.96 -17.36 -3.43
N LEU A 86 -15.93 -18.17 -3.03
CA LEU A 86 -16.07 -18.67 -1.64
C LEU A 86 -14.79 -19.35 -1.10
N ASP A 87 -13.97 -19.92 -1.98
CA ASP A 87 -12.71 -20.60 -1.64
C ASP A 87 -11.44 -19.83 -2.06
N ALA A 88 -11.56 -18.56 -2.50
CA ALA A 88 -10.43 -17.78 -2.95
C ALA A 88 -9.71 -17.09 -1.77
N GLU A 89 -8.48 -17.54 -1.47
CA GLU A 89 -7.53 -16.80 -0.62
C GLU A 89 -7.02 -15.51 -1.31
N HIS A 90 -7.20 -15.40 -2.63
CA HIS A 90 -6.71 -14.32 -3.47
C HIS A 90 -7.86 -13.36 -3.82
N GLY A 91 -7.69 -12.06 -3.60
CA GLY A 91 -8.66 -11.02 -3.99
C GLY A 91 -9.23 -10.19 -2.84
N ARG A 92 -9.06 -10.63 -1.59
CA ARG A 92 -9.51 -9.87 -0.40
C ARG A 92 -8.67 -8.65 -0.06
N GLY A 93 -7.45 -8.53 -0.59
CA GLY A 93 -6.52 -7.46 -0.23
C GLY A 93 -7.08 -6.05 -0.43
N LEU A 94 -7.69 -5.78 -1.59
CA LEU A 94 -8.32 -4.47 -1.83
C LEU A 94 -9.60 -4.26 -1.03
N LEU A 95 -10.34 -5.32 -0.70
CA LEU A 95 -11.50 -5.23 0.18
C LEU A 95 -11.07 -4.88 1.61
N LEU A 96 -9.97 -5.47 2.09
CA LEU A 96 -9.38 -5.15 3.39
C LEU A 96 -8.87 -3.71 3.41
N VAL A 97 -8.17 -3.26 2.35
CA VAL A 97 -7.77 -1.85 2.21
C VAL A 97 -8.98 -0.92 2.24
N ALA A 98 -10.04 -1.24 1.49
CA ALA A 98 -11.26 -0.45 1.45
C ALA A 98 -12.00 -0.41 2.80
N ALA A 99 -11.92 -1.48 3.60
CA ALA A 99 -12.54 -1.53 4.91
C ALA A 99 -11.78 -0.73 5.99
N LEU A 100 -10.46 -0.59 5.83
CA LEU A 100 -9.59 0.13 6.78
C LEU A 100 -9.35 1.59 6.42
N ALA A 101 -9.57 1.97 5.16
CA ALA A 101 -9.28 3.30 4.65
C ALA A 101 -10.51 4.19 4.57
N GLU A 102 -10.33 5.48 4.90
CA GLU A 102 -11.32 6.53 4.64
C GLU A 102 -11.48 6.82 3.14
N GLY A 103 -10.48 6.46 2.35
CA GLY A 103 -10.53 6.59 0.91
C GLY A 103 -9.45 5.76 0.26
N VAL A 104 -9.80 5.15 -0.86
CA VAL A 104 -8.90 4.36 -1.70
C VAL A 104 -9.14 4.73 -3.16
N GLY A 105 -8.08 4.74 -3.95
CA GLY A 105 -8.20 5.00 -5.37
C GLY A 105 -6.90 4.73 -6.11
N HIS A 106 -6.89 5.13 -7.38
CA HIS A 106 -5.70 5.11 -8.20
C HIS A 106 -5.62 6.39 -9.04
N ARG A 107 -4.42 6.70 -9.52
CA ARG A 107 -4.19 7.71 -10.55
C ARG A 107 -3.13 7.20 -11.53
N GLU A 108 -3.22 7.62 -12.78
CA GLU A 108 -2.21 7.34 -13.79
C GLU A 108 -0.91 8.09 -13.47
N ARG A 109 0.22 7.52 -13.87
CA ARG A 109 1.53 8.17 -13.84
C ARG A 109 2.00 8.42 -15.25
N THR A 110 2.53 9.62 -15.47
CA THR A 110 3.19 10.00 -16.71
C THR A 110 4.71 9.84 -16.53
N PRO A 111 5.44 9.22 -17.47
CA PRO A 111 4.99 8.73 -18.78
C PRO A 111 4.34 7.33 -18.79
N VAL A 112 4.54 6.49 -17.76
CA VAL A 112 3.98 5.13 -17.66
C VAL A 112 3.66 4.81 -16.20
N GLY A 113 2.63 3.99 -15.99
CA GLY A 113 2.31 3.35 -14.73
C GLY A 113 1.14 3.98 -14.01
N LYS A 114 0.99 3.58 -12.75
CA LYS A 114 -0.08 4.08 -11.87
C LYS A 114 0.44 4.25 -10.45
N THR A 115 -0.30 5.03 -9.68
CA THR A 115 -0.20 5.06 -8.22
C THR A 115 -1.53 4.63 -7.63
N VAL A 116 -1.53 3.54 -6.88
CA VAL A 116 -2.64 3.13 -6.01
C VAL A 116 -2.42 3.75 -4.64
N TRP A 117 -3.45 4.35 -4.06
CA TRP A 117 -3.35 5.06 -2.80
C TRP A 117 -4.48 4.71 -1.84
N ALA A 118 -4.19 4.78 -0.55
CA ALA A 118 -5.13 4.62 0.54
C ALA A 118 -4.89 5.69 1.60
N ARG A 119 -5.96 6.32 2.07
CA ARG A 119 -5.94 7.36 3.12
C ARG A 119 -6.53 6.79 4.40
N LEU A 120 -5.76 6.81 5.47
CA LEU A 120 -6.11 6.31 6.79
C LEU A 120 -6.26 7.47 7.76
N LEU A 121 -7.17 7.33 8.73
CA LEU A 121 -7.19 8.22 9.90
C LEU A 121 -6.34 7.61 11.00
N LEU A 122 -5.50 8.46 11.57
CA LEU A 122 -4.70 8.15 12.74
C LEU A 122 -5.55 8.43 13.99
N ASN A 123 -5.72 7.41 14.81
CA ASN A 123 -6.52 7.47 16.03
C ASN A 123 -5.67 7.89 17.24
N GLY A 124 -4.35 7.74 17.16
CA GLY A 124 -3.41 8.18 18.18
C GLY A 124 -3.12 9.68 18.14
N SER A 125 -2.81 10.25 19.31
CA SER A 125 -2.11 11.52 19.41
C SER A 125 -0.74 11.38 18.75
N LEU A 126 -0.29 12.35 17.94
CA LEU A 126 1.13 12.45 17.59
C LEU A 126 1.90 12.60 18.92
N SER A 127 2.60 11.56 19.33
CA SER A 127 3.36 11.53 20.60
C SER A 127 4.57 12.45 20.55
#